data_AF-Q65WC5-F1
#
_entry.id   AF-Q65WC5-F1
#
_cell.length_a   1.000
_cell.length_b   1.000
_cell.length_c   1.000
_cell.angle_alpha   90.00
_cell.angle_beta   90.00
_cell.angle_gamma   90.00
#
_symmetry.space_group_name_H-M   'P 1'
#
loop_
_entity.id
_entity.type
_entity.pdbx_description
1 polymer ?
#
loop_
_entity_poly.entity_id
_entity_poly.type
_entity_poly.pdbx_seq_one_letter_code
_entity_poly.pdbx_strand_id
1 'polypeptide(L)'
;MTIAKFDNEDFRNKAPDLLADLAKHSVNIIKQHADIEDDLAENIGMLIAMKIGESWGGLNIYMPKAQTLFFCEREKQIYNDFTGNNHAYLARKYKLSLQCIYQIVKRVQKDEINKRQYQMFRED
;
A
#
# COMPACT_ATOMS: atom_id res chain seq x y z
N MET A 1 0.26 18.01 -26.71
CA MET A 1 1.01 16.74 -26.68
C MET A 1 0.01 15.62 -26.85
N THR A 2 -0.03 15.03 -28.04
CA THR A 2 -0.92 13.90 -28.34
C THR A 2 -0.41 12.69 -27.59
N ILE A 3 -1.09 12.32 -26.50
CA ILE A 3 -0.82 11.06 -25.80
C ILE A 3 -1.08 9.97 -26.85
N ALA A 4 -0.04 9.22 -27.22
CA ALA A 4 -0.20 8.10 -28.13
C ALA A 4 -1.30 7.19 -27.57
N LYS A 5 -2.43 7.07 -28.29
CA LYS A 5 -3.45 6.06 -27.98
C LYS A 5 -2.79 4.72 -28.25
N PHE A 6 -2.35 4.06 -27.19
CA PHE A 6 -1.88 2.69 -27.27
C PHE A 6 -3.06 1.78 -27.60
N ASP A 7 -2.80 0.73 -28.36
CA ASP A 7 -3.81 -0.23 -28.73
C ASP A 7 -4.20 -1.09 -27.51
N ASN A 8 -5.35 -0.72 -26.93
CA ASN A 8 -5.91 -1.35 -25.74
C ASN A 8 -6.26 -2.82 -25.98
N GLU A 9 -6.47 -3.22 -27.24
CA GLU A 9 -6.88 -4.56 -27.62
C GLU A 9 -5.72 -5.56 -27.51
N ASP A 10 -4.50 -5.17 -27.89
CA ASP A 10 -3.32 -6.03 -27.80
C ASP A 10 -2.90 -6.27 -26.34
N PHE A 11 -2.97 -5.22 -25.51
CA PHE A 11 -2.72 -5.34 -24.08
C PHE A 11 -3.73 -6.27 -23.42
N ARG A 12 -5.03 -6.13 -23.71
CA ARG A 12 -6.07 -7.00 -23.15
C ARG A 12 -5.88 -8.48 -23.47
N ASN A 13 -5.37 -8.79 -24.66
CA ASN A 13 -5.23 -10.18 -25.12
C ASN A 13 -3.90 -10.82 -24.72
N LYS A 14 -2.84 -10.03 -24.51
CA LYS A 14 -1.48 -10.55 -24.28
C LYS A 14 -0.92 -10.25 -22.89
N ALA A 15 -1.55 -9.37 -22.11
CA ALA A 15 -1.05 -9.03 -20.79
C ALA A 15 -1.10 -10.27 -19.86
N PRO A 16 -0.01 -10.59 -19.17
CA PRO A 16 -0.02 -11.55 -18.08
C PRO A 16 -1.04 -11.15 -17.00
N ASP A 17 -1.64 -12.14 -16.34
CA ASP A 17 -2.72 -11.95 -15.35
C ASP A 17 -2.43 -10.83 -14.35
N LEU A 18 -1.20 -10.78 -13.81
CA LEU A 18 -0.78 -9.77 -12.84
C LEU A 18 -0.90 -8.34 -13.39
N LEU A 19 -0.46 -8.11 -14.64
CA LEU A 19 -0.49 -6.78 -15.25
C LEU A 19 -1.91 -6.40 -15.67
N ALA A 20 -2.71 -7.37 -16.13
CA ALA A 20 -4.12 -7.16 -16.43
C ALA A 20 -4.91 -6.79 -15.17
N ASP A 21 -4.71 -7.50 -14.07
CA ASP A 21 -5.34 -7.22 -12.78
C ASP A 21 -4.90 -5.86 -12.23
N LEU A 22 -3.61 -5.53 -12.31
CA LEU A 22 -3.11 -4.23 -11.90
C LEU A 22 -3.78 -3.09 -12.67
N ALA A 23 -3.86 -3.19 -14.00
CA ALA A 23 -4.54 -2.20 -14.82
C ALA A 23 -6.01 -2.03 -14.42
N LYS A 24 -6.74 -3.15 -14.26
CA LYS A 24 -8.14 -3.16 -13.85
C LYS A 24 -8.36 -2.55 -12.48
N HIS A 25 -7.52 -2.87 -11.50
CA HIS A 25 -7.58 -2.28 -10.17
C HIS A 25 -7.30 -0.78 -10.20
N SER A 26 -6.33 -0.33 -10.99
CA SER A 26 -6.04 1.09 -11.18
C SER A 26 -7.24 1.84 -11.77
N VAL A 27 -7.89 1.31 -12.82
CA VAL A 27 -9.10 1.92 -13.41
C VAL A 27 -10.20 2.07 -12.36
N ASN A 28 -10.45 1.02 -11.58
CA ASN A 28 -11.48 1.04 -10.54
C ASN A 28 -11.21 2.10 -9.47
N ILE A 29 -9.96 2.24 -9.02
CA ILE A 29 -9.57 3.25 -8.03
C ILE A 29 -9.74 4.66 -8.60
N ILE A 30 -9.33 4.88 -9.84
CA ILE A 30 -9.43 6.18 -10.51
C ILE A 30 -10.89 6.60 -10.60
N LYS A 31 -11.78 5.74 -11.11
CA LYS A 31 -13.23 6.02 -11.22
C LYS A 31 -13.91 6.26 -9.87
N GLN A 32 -13.37 5.71 -8.77
CA GLN A 32 -13.90 5.94 -7.42
C GLN A 32 -13.55 7.31 -6.84
N HIS A 33 -12.44 7.92 -7.27
CA HIS A 33 -11.89 9.13 -6.64
C HIS A 33 -11.87 10.34 -7.57
N ALA A 34 -12.11 10.15 -8.86
CA ALA A 34 -12.12 11.22 -9.86
C ALA A 34 -13.18 10.92 -10.93
N ASP A 35 -13.85 11.99 -11.38
CA ASP A 35 -14.79 11.93 -12.50
C ASP A 35 -14.00 12.12 -13.81
N ILE A 36 -13.68 11.00 -14.45
CA ILE A 36 -12.84 10.93 -15.65
C ILE A 36 -13.52 10.02 -16.67
N GLU A 37 -13.43 10.38 -17.95
CA GLU A 37 -13.93 9.54 -19.04
C GLU A 37 -13.34 8.11 -19.02
N ASP A 38 -14.18 7.14 -19.35
CA ASP A 38 -13.85 5.71 -19.32
C ASP A 38 -12.61 5.36 -20.13
N ASP A 39 -12.52 5.86 -21.37
CA ASP A 39 -11.38 5.63 -22.26
C ASP A 39 -10.06 6.18 -21.70
N LEU A 40 -10.13 7.30 -20.99
CA LEU A 40 -8.96 7.92 -20.37
C LEU A 40 -8.54 7.13 -19.12
N ALA A 41 -9.50 6.71 -18.29
CA ALA A 41 -9.23 5.86 -17.13
C ALA A 41 -8.59 4.53 -17.54
N GLU A 42 -9.12 3.87 -18.58
CA GLU A 42 -8.55 2.63 -19.13
C GLU A 42 -7.12 2.82 -19.63
N ASN A 43 -6.86 3.88 -20.40
CA ASN A 43 -5.51 4.22 -20.85
C ASN A 43 -4.55 4.42 -19.67
N ILE A 44 -4.96 5.15 -18.63
CA ILE A 44 -4.12 5.38 -17.45
C ILE A 44 -3.82 4.06 -16.73
N GLY A 45 -4.82 3.19 -16.56
CA GLY A 45 -4.64 1.88 -15.94
C GLY A 45 -3.63 1.00 -16.69
N MET A 46 -3.73 0.96 -18.02
CA MET A 46 -2.78 0.25 -18.88
C MET A 46 -1.36 0.84 -18.76
N LEU A 47 -1.23 2.18 -18.83
CA LEU A 47 0.07 2.84 -18.70
C LEU A 47 0.74 2.54 -17.35
N ILE A 48 -0.02 2.48 -16.26
CA ILE A 48 0.47 2.08 -14.94
C ILE A 48 1.01 0.64 -14.99
N ALA A 49 0.23 -0.29 -15.52
CA ALA A 49 0.63 -1.70 -15.59
C ALA A 49 1.87 -1.89 -16.46
N MET A 50 1.95 -1.23 -17.61
CA MET A 50 3.14 -1.25 -18.46
C MET A 50 4.36 -0.68 -17.73
N LYS A 51 4.22 0.45 -17.02
CA LYS A 51 5.34 1.05 -16.31
C LYS A 51 5.90 0.14 -15.22
N ILE A 52 5.02 -0.58 -14.52
CA ILE A 52 5.44 -1.60 -13.56
C ILE A 52 6.11 -2.77 -14.28
N GLY A 53 5.53 -3.26 -15.37
CA GLY A 53 6.14 -4.32 -16.20
C GLY A 53 7.54 -3.96 -16.70
N GLU A 54 7.77 -2.73 -17.17
CA GLU A 54 9.09 -2.25 -17.58
C GLU A 54 10.08 -2.17 -16.41
N SER A 55 9.60 -1.69 -15.25
CA SER A 55 10.49 -1.45 -14.11
C SER A 55 10.91 -2.77 -13.44
N TRP A 56 9.99 -3.72 -13.36
CA TRP A 56 10.04 -4.88 -12.47
C TRP A 56 9.96 -6.22 -13.21
N GLY A 57 9.71 -6.19 -14.52
CA GLY A 57 9.65 -7.37 -15.38
C GLY A 57 10.98 -8.11 -15.42
N GLY A 58 10.92 -9.45 -15.38
CA GLY A 58 12.09 -10.32 -15.35
C GLY A 58 12.70 -10.55 -13.97
N LEU A 59 12.27 -9.80 -12.95
CA LEU A 59 12.67 -10.04 -11.56
C LEU A 59 11.73 -11.05 -10.88
N ASN A 60 12.28 -11.91 -10.02
CA ASN A 60 11.45 -12.73 -9.12
C ASN A 60 11.05 -11.88 -7.90
N ILE A 61 9.87 -11.27 -7.96
CA ILE A 61 9.41 -10.30 -6.95
C ILE A 61 8.49 -10.97 -5.95
N TYR A 62 8.85 -10.84 -4.67
CA TYR A 62 7.94 -11.11 -3.57
C TYR A 62 7.04 -9.90 -3.32
N MET A 63 5.73 -10.08 -3.48
CA MET A 63 4.74 -9.08 -3.09
C MET A 63 4.31 -9.33 -1.63
N PRO A 64 4.69 -8.47 -0.67
CA PRO A 64 4.31 -8.67 0.72
C PRO A 64 2.80 -8.51 0.89
N LYS A 65 2.18 -9.38 1.70
CA LYS A 65 0.82 -9.12 2.19
C LYS A 65 0.89 -7.85 3.02
N ALA A 66 0.17 -6.81 2.61
CA ALA A 66 0.21 -5.46 3.16
C ALA A 66 -0.16 -5.32 4.67
N GLN A 67 -0.27 -6.43 5.42
CA GLN A 67 -0.44 -6.46 6.87
C GLN A 67 0.64 -5.66 7.63
N THR A 68 1.85 -5.56 7.06
CA THR A 68 2.93 -4.71 7.59
C THR A 68 2.92 -3.29 7.05
N LEU A 69 2.31 -3.04 5.88
CA LEU A 69 2.28 -1.71 5.26
C LEU A 69 1.16 -0.84 5.82
N PHE A 70 0.04 -1.45 6.19
CA PHE A 70 -1.05 -0.76 6.87
C PHE A 70 -0.65 -0.51 8.33
N PHE A 71 0.15 0.53 8.55
CA PHE A 71 -0.17 1.43 9.66
C PHE A 71 -1.59 1.89 9.41
N CYS A 72 -2.59 1.19 9.93
CA CYS A 72 -3.90 1.79 9.94
C CYS A 72 -3.76 3.10 10.74
N GLU A 73 -4.32 4.18 10.23
CA GLU A 73 -4.31 5.48 10.92
C GLU A 73 -4.71 5.32 12.40
N ARG A 74 -5.64 4.38 12.63
CA ARG A 74 -6.05 3.88 13.94
C ARG A 74 -4.91 3.39 14.83
N GLU A 75 -3.91 2.65 14.33
CA GLU A 75 -2.77 2.20 15.14
C GLU A 75 -1.84 3.34 15.53
N LYS A 76 -1.64 4.33 14.63
CA LYS A 76 -0.92 5.56 14.98
C LYS A 76 -1.68 6.35 16.05
N GLN A 77 -3.01 6.43 15.94
CA GLN A 77 -3.85 7.05 16.96
C GLN A 77 -3.76 6.31 18.30
N ILE A 78 -3.83 4.97 18.30
CA ILE A 78 -3.64 4.16 19.51
C ILE A 78 -2.29 4.44 20.16
N TYR A 79 -1.23 4.54 19.36
CA TYR A 79 0.11 4.86 19.86
C TYR A 79 0.22 6.30 20.38
N ASN A 80 -0.39 7.27 19.71
CA ASN A 80 -0.40 8.67 20.17
C ASN A 80 -1.19 8.85 21.47
N ASP A 81 -2.24 8.06 21.68
CA ASP A 81 -3.03 8.04 22.92
C ASP A 81 -2.37 7.23 24.05
N PHE A 82 -1.24 6.56 23.77
CA PHE A 82 -0.56 5.71 24.74
C PHE A 82 0.30 6.54 25.70
N THR A 83 0.06 6.38 27.00
CA THR A 83 0.75 7.14 28.07
C THR A 83 1.80 6.32 28.82
N GLY A 84 2.09 5.08 28.39
CA GLY A 84 3.06 4.18 29.04
C GLY A 84 2.44 3.06 29.87
N ASN A 85 1.28 3.30 30.50
CA ASN A 85 0.63 2.34 31.39
C ASN A 85 -0.89 2.17 31.16
N ASN A 86 -1.47 2.81 30.14
CA ASN A 86 -2.92 2.85 29.92
C ASN A 86 -3.46 1.77 28.95
N HIS A 87 -2.78 0.63 28.79
CA HIS A 87 -3.18 -0.44 27.86
C HIS A 87 -4.62 -0.93 28.05
N ALA A 88 -5.06 -1.09 29.30
CA ALA A 88 -6.43 -1.54 29.61
C ALA A 88 -7.50 -0.51 29.19
N TYR A 89 -7.18 0.78 29.31
CA TYR A 89 -8.04 1.86 28.84
C TYR A 89 -8.14 1.87 27.32
N LEU A 90 -7.01 1.76 26.61
CA LEU A 90 -6.98 1.70 25.14
C LEU A 90 -7.73 0.48 24.60
N ALA A 91 -7.58 -0.68 25.24
CA ALA A 91 -8.31 -1.89 24.87
C ALA A 91 -9.84 -1.67 24.88
N ARG A 92 -10.35 -0.99 25.93
CA ARG A 92 -11.77 -0.61 26.02
C ARG A 92 -12.16 0.45 24.99
N LYS A 93 -11.39 1.53 24.88
CA LYS A 93 -11.65 2.66 23.96
C LYS A 93 -11.74 2.19 22.50
N TYR A 94 -10.79 1.35 22.09
CA TYR A 94 -10.68 0.88 20.71
C TYR A 94 -11.35 -0.48 20.47
N LYS A 95 -12.00 -1.08 21.47
CA LYS A 95 -12.64 -2.41 21.36
C LYS A 95 -11.69 -3.48 20.82
N LEU A 96 -10.48 -3.53 21.37
CA LEU A 96 -9.44 -4.50 21.03
C LEU A 96 -9.05 -5.31 22.26
N SER A 97 -8.46 -6.48 22.04
CA SER A 97 -7.88 -7.25 23.15
C SER A 97 -6.66 -6.54 23.74
N LEU A 98 -6.39 -6.77 25.01
CA LEU A 98 -5.23 -6.21 25.69
C LEU A 98 -3.93 -6.58 24.96
N GLN A 99 -3.80 -7.84 24.53
CA GLN A 99 -2.64 -8.32 23.78
C GLN A 99 -2.46 -7.61 22.43
N CYS A 100 -3.56 -7.31 21.72
CA CYS A 100 -3.51 -6.56 20.48
C CYS A 100 -2.95 -5.15 20.71
N ILE A 101 -3.38 -4.45 21.77
CA ILE A 101 -2.82 -3.14 22.12
C ILE A 101 -1.31 -3.23 22.41
N TYR A 102 -0.86 -4.23 23.17
CA TYR A 102 0.58 -4.44 23.41
C TYR A 102 1.37 -4.64 22.11
N GLN A 103 0.85 -5.46 21.18
CA GLN A 103 1.50 -5.71 19.89
C GLN A 103 1.56 -4.43 19.04
N ILE A 104 0.46 -3.67 18.99
CA ILE A 104 0.38 -2.40 18.27
C ILE A 104 1.42 -1.41 18.80
N VAL A 105 1.42 -1.16 20.12
CA VAL A 105 2.34 -0.20 20.75
C VAL A 105 3.80 -0.60 20.47
N LYS A 106 4.15 -1.88 20.67
CA LYS A 106 5.51 -2.38 20.45
C LYS A 106 5.96 -2.20 19.00
N ARG A 107 5.07 -2.51 18.03
CA ARG A 107 5.36 -2.39 16.60
C ARG A 107 5.56 -0.92 16.20
N VAL A 108 4.59 -0.05 16.51
CA VAL A 108 4.65 1.37 16.15
C VAL A 108 5.86 2.07 16.80
N GLN A 109 6.18 1.72 18.06
CA GLN A 109 7.37 2.24 18.73
C GLN A 109 8.66 1.88 18.00
N LYS A 110 8.82 0.61 17.58
CA LYS A 110 9.99 0.15 16.82
C LYS A 110 10.13 0.94 15.52
N ASP A 111 9.02 1.17 14.83
CA ASP A 111 9.03 1.88 13.56
C ASP A 111 9.32 3.38 13.72
N GLU A 112 8.81 4.03 14.78
CA GLU A 112 9.14 5.42 15.11
C GLU A 112 10.61 5.59 15.49
N ILE A 113 11.19 4.63 16.22
CA ILE A 113 12.63 4.62 16.51
C ILE A 113 13.43 4.49 15.22
N ASN A 114 13.10 3.52 14.35
CA ASN A 114 13.79 3.30 13.08
C ASN A 114 13.72 4.52 12.13
N LYS A 115 12.64 5.30 12.16
CA LYS A 115 12.53 6.54 11.38
C LYS A 115 13.42 7.67 11.92
N ARG A 116 13.54 7.78 13.24
CA ARG A 116 14.30 8.88 13.89
C ARG A 116 15.78 8.57 14.02
N GLN A 117 16.13 7.29 14.10
CA GLN A 117 17.49 6.83 14.27
C GLN A 117 18.06 6.43 12.90
N TYR A 118 19.00 7.22 12.37
CA TYR A 118 19.92 6.74 11.33
C TYR A 118 20.59 5.46 11.86
N GLN A 119 20.71 4.41 11.04
CA GLN A 119 21.37 3.16 11.44
C GLN A 119 22.76 3.50 11.99
N MET A 120 22.91 3.40 13.31
CA MET A 120 24.15 3.77 14.00
C MET A 120 25.24 2.71 13.82
N PHE A 121 24.85 1.49 13.46
CA PHE A 121 25.76 0.39 13.19
C PHE A 121 25.24 -0.38 11.96
N ARG A 122 26.13 -0.61 11.00
CA ARG A 122 25.90 -1.60 9.94
C ARG A 122 26.19 -2.96 10.57
N GLU A 123 25.32 -3.93 10.34
CA GLU A 123 25.62 -5.32 10.69
C GLU A 123 26.63 -5.83 9.65
N ASP A 124 27.87 -6.05 10.09
CA ASP A 124 28.90 -6.78 9.34
C ASP A 124 28.71 -8.30 9.49
#